data_AF-A0A7X9HWW8-F1
#
_entry.id   AF-A0A7X9HWW8-F1
#
_cell.length_a   1.000
_cell.length_b   1.000
_cell.length_c   1.000
_cell.angle_alpha   90.00
_cell.angle_beta   90.00
_cell.angle_gamma   90.00
#
_symmetry.space_group_name_H-M   'P 1'
#
loop_
_entity.id
_entity.type
_entity.pdbx_description
1 polymer ?
#
loop_
_entity_poly.entity_id
_entity_poly.type
_entity_poly.pdbx_seq_one_letter_code
_entity_poly.pdbx_strand_id
1 'polypeptide(L)'
;MNFKKENLINHIPLFVSLFVFFITTFNFNQGVEFVDEGVLNMGAWRISEGQVPYRDFFIPYTPLSFYFLAFFYKIFGVSVITGRLTAIFLSAIFIFSIYLLSKKTINNPLFASIPIIFLTQAGMVSWHFASHHWLGNIFTIFSIYLALIFFETSAIK
;
A
#
# COMPACT_ATOMS: atom_id res chain seq x y z
N MET A 1 -12.96 9.42 35.58
CA MET A 1 -12.82 10.17 34.31
C MET A 1 -11.58 9.77 33.50
N ASN A 2 -10.50 9.27 34.12
CA ASN A 2 -9.26 8.87 33.42
C ASN A 2 -9.37 7.61 32.53
N PHE A 3 -10.09 6.56 32.96
CA PHE A 3 -10.23 5.31 32.20
C PHE A 3 -10.85 5.48 30.80
N LYS A 4 -11.85 6.36 30.64
CA LYS A 4 -12.45 6.67 29.33
C LYS A 4 -11.48 7.41 28.41
N LYS A 5 -10.57 8.21 28.98
CA LYS A 5 -9.62 9.04 28.23
C LYS A 5 -8.44 8.20 27.71
N GLU A 6 -7.94 7.26 28.52
CA GLU A 6 -6.93 6.29 28.09
C GLU A 6 -7.43 5.37 26.97
N ASN A 7 -8.68 4.89 27.06
CA ASN A 7 -9.28 4.11 25.97
C ASN A 7 -9.36 4.90 24.66
N LEU A 8 -9.68 6.20 24.70
CA LEU A 8 -9.78 7.02 23.50
C LEU A 8 -8.41 7.24 22.83
N ILE A 9 -7.35 7.46 23.63
CA ILE A 9 -5.99 7.69 23.13
C ILE A 9 -5.46 6.46 22.37
N ASN A 10 -5.79 5.26 22.81
CA ASN A 10 -5.37 4.02 22.16
C ASN A 10 -5.90 3.85 20.73
N HIS A 11 -7.02 4.53 20.39
CA HIS A 11 -7.63 4.51 19.07
C HIS A 11 -7.10 5.61 18.13
N ILE A 12 -6.26 6.54 18.60
CA ILE A 12 -5.74 7.64 17.77
C ILE A 12 -5.06 7.14 16.49
N PRO A 13 -4.13 6.16 16.53
CA PRO A 13 -3.50 5.65 15.31
C PRO A 13 -4.48 5.09 14.29
N LEU A 14 -5.59 4.50 14.76
CA LEU A 14 -6.63 3.99 13.88
C LEU A 14 -7.38 5.13 13.19
N PHE A 15 -7.81 6.15 13.94
CA PHE A 15 -8.46 7.33 13.37
C PHE A 15 -7.53 8.07 12.39
N VAL A 16 -6.23 8.18 12.72
CA VAL A 16 -5.23 8.75 11.82
C VAL A 16 -5.09 7.92 10.55
N SER A 17 -5.06 6.59 10.65
CA SER A 17 -5.00 5.70 9.48
C SER A 17 -6.20 5.88 8.55
N LEU A 18 -7.40 5.95 9.12
CA LEU A 18 -8.64 6.19 8.36
C LEU A 18 -8.64 7.57 7.70
N PHE A 19 -8.19 8.60 8.42
CA PHE A 19 -8.09 9.95 7.87
C PHE A 19 -7.05 10.02 6.73
N VAL A 20 -5.87 9.44 6.92
CA VAL A 20 -4.83 9.37 5.89
C VAL A 20 -5.30 8.56 4.68
N PHE A 21 -6.01 7.46 4.89
CA PHE A 21 -6.62 6.68 3.81
C PHE A 21 -7.63 7.53 3.03
N PHE A 22 -8.54 8.23 3.71
CA PHE A 22 -9.49 9.14 3.08
C PHE A 22 -8.80 10.19 2.21
N ILE A 23 -7.79 10.89 2.74
CA ILE A 23 -6.99 11.86 1.97
C ILE A 23 -6.34 11.19 0.75
N THR A 24 -5.78 10.00 0.92
CA THR A 24 -5.15 9.24 -0.16
C THR A 24 -6.16 8.93 -1.27
N THR A 25 -7.37 8.46 -0.94
CA THR A 25 -8.44 8.22 -1.92
C THR A 25 -8.87 9.46 -2.69
N PHE A 26 -8.93 10.62 -2.03
CA PHE A 26 -9.28 11.87 -2.70
C PHE A 26 -8.27 12.26 -3.79
N ASN A 27 -6.99 11.96 -3.58
CA ASN A 27 -5.97 12.24 -4.57
C ASN A 27 -5.99 11.29 -5.79
N PHE A 28 -6.76 10.20 -5.76
CA PHE A 28 -7.00 9.42 -6.98
C PHE A 28 -7.96 10.11 -7.97
N ASN A 29 -8.52 11.26 -7.61
CA ASN A 29 -9.29 12.11 -8.52
C ASN A 29 -8.42 13.08 -9.35
N GLN A 30 -7.09 12.97 -9.26
CA GLN A 30 -6.18 13.74 -10.11
C GLN A 30 -6.24 13.25 -11.56
N GLY A 31 -5.71 14.05 -12.50
CA GLY A 31 -5.62 13.71 -13.92
C GLY A 31 -4.90 12.39 -14.20
N VAL A 32 -4.91 11.94 -15.45
CA VAL A 32 -4.17 10.73 -15.86
C VAL A 32 -2.71 11.08 -16.05
N GLU A 33 -1.83 10.31 -15.42
CA GLU A 33 -0.40 10.39 -15.64
C GLU A 33 -0.06 9.46 -16.82
N PHE A 34 0.58 9.97 -17.86
CA PHE A 34 0.71 9.23 -19.13
C PHE A 34 1.95 8.34 -19.19
N VAL A 35 2.96 8.58 -18.34
CA VAL A 35 4.26 7.93 -18.41
C VAL A 35 4.28 6.67 -17.54
N ASP A 36 4.37 6.82 -16.22
CA ASP A 36 4.50 5.73 -15.27
C ASP A 36 3.19 4.94 -15.10
N GLU A 37 2.06 5.64 -14.94
CA GLU A 37 0.73 5.03 -14.89
C GLU A 37 0.41 4.37 -16.24
N GLY A 38 0.78 5.01 -17.36
CA GLY A 38 0.63 4.45 -18.70
C GLY A 38 1.41 3.14 -18.91
N VAL A 39 2.69 3.10 -18.53
CA VAL A 39 3.54 1.91 -18.62
C VAL A 39 2.94 0.76 -17.81
N LEU A 40 2.52 1.02 -16.57
CA LEU A 40 1.93 0.01 -15.71
C LEU A 40 0.62 -0.54 -16.30
N ASN A 41 -0.28 0.34 -16.73
CA ASN A 41 -1.58 -0.03 -17.29
C ASN A 41 -1.42 -0.83 -18.59
N MET A 42 -0.54 -0.39 -19.49
CA MET A 42 -0.28 -1.07 -20.75
C MET A 42 0.35 -2.44 -20.51
N GLY A 43 1.34 -2.55 -19.62
CA GLY A 43 1.95 -3.83 -19.29
C GLY A 43 0.96 -4.80 -18.65
N ALA A 44 0.12 -4.33 -17.72
CA ALA A 44 -0.90 -5.15 -17.09
C ALA A 44 -1.99 -5.59 -18.07
N TRP A 45 -2.41 -4.73 -19.00
CA TRP A 45 -3.34 -5.09 -20.07
C TRP A 45 -2.75 -6.19 -20.96
N ARG A 46 -1.50 -6.06 -21.41
CA ARG A 46 -0.84 -7.10 -22.22
C ARG A 46 -0.79 -8.45 -21.49
N ILE A 47 -0.52 -8.43 -20.18
CA ILE A 47 -0.56 -9.64 -19.35
C ILE A 47 -1.99 -10.20 -19.24
N SER A 48 -3.01 -9.35 -19.12
CA SER A 48 -4.40 -9.83 -19.07
C SER A 48 -4.81 -10.53 -20.37
N GLU A 49 -4.25 -10.09 -21.51
CA GLU A 49 -4.38 -10.74 -22.83
C GLU A 49 -3.50 -12.01 -23.00
N GLY A 50 -2.76 -12.41 -21.97
CA GLY A 50 -1.96 -13.64 -21.98
C GLY A 50 -0.51 -13.49 -22.45
N GLN A 51 -0.04 -12.26 -22.68
CA GLN A 51 1.37 -12.01 -22.96
C GLN A 51 2.23 -12.13 -21.68
N VAL A 52 3.46 -12.59 -21.83
CA VAL A 52 4.40 -12.80 -20.72
C VAL A 52 5.51 -11.73 -20.78
N PRO A 53 5.74 -10.97 -19.70
CA PRO A 53 6.83 -9.99 -19.63
C PRO A 53 8.20 -10.66 -19.85
N TYR A 54 9.11 -9.94 -20.49
CA TYR A 54 10.44 -10.37 -20.94
C TYR A 54 10.48 -11.48 -22.00
N ARG A 55 9.35 -12.12 -22.31
CA ARG A 55 9.21 -13.06 -23.42
C ARG A 55 8.57 -12.41 -24.64
N ASP A 56 7.38 -11.84 -24.44
CA ASP A 56 6.58 -11.26 -25.53
C ASP A 56 6.73 -9.74 -25.59
N PHE A 57 7.15 -9.11 -24.49
CA PHE A 57 7.39 -7.67 -24.40
C PHE A 57 8.33 -7.28 -23.27
N PHE A 58 8.98 -6.14 -23.40
CA PHE A 58 9.89 -5.62 -22.39
C PHE A 58 9.18 -4.72 -21.37
N ILE A 59 9.58 -4.84 -20.11
CA ILE A 59 9.26 -3.89 -19.04
C ILE A 59 10.55 -3.51 -18.31
N PRO A 60 10.74 -2.24 -17.92
CA PRO A 60 11.96 -1.81 -17.23
C PRO A 60 11.98 -2.17 -15.73
N TYR A 61 10.86 -2.66 -15.18
CA TYR A 61 10.69 -2.93 -13.74
C TYR A 61 10.32 -4.40 -13.50
N THR A 62 10.48 -4.88 -12.27
CA THR A 62 10.07 -6.24 -11.88
C THR A 62 8.58 -6.50 -12.12
N PRO A 63 8.17 -7.71 -12.55
CA PRO A 63 6.86 -7.95 -13.14
C PRO A 63 5.70 -8.06 -12.14
N LEU A 64 5.97 -8.21 -10.84
CA LEU A 64 4.95 -8.55 -9.85
C LEU A 64 3.79 -7.55 -9.80
N SER A 65 4.07 -6.24 -9.87
CA SER A 65 3.03 -5.21 -9.88
C SER A 65 2.14 -5.27 -11.11
N PHE A 66 2.72 -5.62 -12.27
CA PHE A 66 1.98 -5.77 -13.51
C PHE A 66 1.07 -6.99 -13.46
N TYR A 67 1.56 -8.12 -12.93
CA TYR A 67 0.73 -9.31 -12.71
C TYR A 67 -0.38 -9.06 -11.71
N PHE A 68 -0.09 -8.34 -10.63
CA PHE A 68 -1.09 -7.96 -9.64
C PHE A 68 -2.20 -7.12 -10.28
N LEU A 69 -1.86 -6.08 -11.04
CA LEU A 69 -2.87 -5.28 -11.75
C LEU A 69 -3.60 -6.08 -12.84
N ALA A 70 -2.89 -6.94 -13.58
CA ALA A 70 -3.49 -7.80 -14.62
C ALA A 70 -4.54 -8.76 -14.05
N PHE A 71 -4.36 -9.24 -12.82
CA PHE A 71 -5.36 -10.03 -12.10
C PHE A 71 -6.66 -9.24 -11.90
N PHE A 72 -6.58 -7.98 -11.46
CA PHE A 72 -7.75 -7.11 -11.34
C PHE A 72 -8.38 -6.79 -12.69
N TYR A 73 -7.57 -6.63 -13.74
CA TYR A 73 -8.08 -6.44 -15.12
C TYR A 73 -8.85 -7.64 -15.63
N LYS A 74 -8.45 -8.87 -15.29
CA LYS A 74 -9.20 -10.07 -15.65
C LYS A 74 -10.56 -10.17 -14.94
N ILE A 75 -10.67 -9.64 -13.71
CA ILE A 75 -11.90 -9.76 -12.90
C ILE A 75 -12.88 -8.61 -13.17
N PHE A 76 -12.36 -7.38 -13.22
CA PHE A 76 -13.18 -6.15 -13.26
C PHE A 76 -13.15 -5.45 -14.62
N GLY A 77 -12.35 -5.95 -15.58
CA GLY A 77 -12.16 -5.35 -16.89
C GLY A 77 -11.06 -4.29 -16.92
N VAL A 78 -10.57 -4.03 -18.12
CA VAL A 78 -9.46 -3.10 -18.39
C VAL A 78 -10.01 -1.68 -18.43
N SER A 79 -9.66 -0.87 -17.43
CA SER A 79 -9.98 0.55 -17.41
C SER A 79 -9.04 1.30 -16.45
N VAL A 80 -8.90 2.60 -16.65
CA VAL A 80 -8.18 3.48 -15.71
C VAL A 80 -8.80 3.39 -14.31
N ILE A 81 -10.12 3.28 -14.23
CA ILE A 81 -10.85 3.15 -12.96
C ILE A 81 -10.42 1.87 -12.24
N THR A 82 -10.34 0.73 -12.93
CA THR A 82 -9.87 -0.53 -12.36
C THR A 82 -8.43 -0.40 -11.84
N GLY A 83 -7.56 0.29 -12.58
CA GLY A 83 -6.19 0.58 -12.14
C GLY A 83 -6.14 1.41 -10.85
N ARG A 84 -6.97 2.45 -10.77
CA ARG A 84 -7.07 3.32 -9.59
C ARG A 84 -7.66 2.61 -8.38
N LEU A 85 -8.70 1.81 -8.57
CA LEU A 85 -9.27 0.97 -7.50
C LEU A 85 -8.24 -0.03 -6.96
N THR A 86 -7.42 -0.60 -7.85
CA THR A 86 -6.33 -1.51 -7.46
C THR A 86 -5.27 -0.78 -6.63
N ALA A 87 -4.94 0.46 -6.99
CA ALA A 87 -4.00 1.30 -6.25
C ALA A 87 -4.57 1.77 -4.89
N ILE A 88 -5.87 2.09 -4.81
CA ILE A 88 -6.57 2.36 -3.54
C ILE A 88 -6.56 1.12 -2.64
N PHE A 89 -6.75 -0.05 -3.22
CA PHE A 89 -6.66 -1.30 -2.46
C PHE A 89 -5.24 -1.52 -1.90
N LEU A 90 -4.21 -1.29 -2.70
CA LEU A 90 -2.82 -1.35 -2.24
C LEU A 90 -2.52 -0.29 -1.16
N SER A 91 -3.11 0.90 -1.26
CA SER A 91 -2.93 1.94 -0.24
C SER A 91 -3.54 1.57 1.10
N ALA A 92 -4.71 0.94 1.10
CA ALA A 92 -5.30 0.39 2.32
C ALA A 92 -4.37 -0.64 2.99
N ILE A 93 -3.81 -1.58 2.21
CA ILE A 93 -2.88 -2.59 2.72
C ILE A 93 -1.62 -1.94 3.28
N PHE A 94 -1.05 -0.96 2.57
CA PHE A 94 0.16 -0.27 2.99
C PHE A 94 -0.03 0.48 4.31
N ILE A 95 -1.08 1.30 4.40
CA ILE A 95 -1.43 2.05 5.62
C ILE A 95 -1.67 1.09 6.78
N PHE A 96 -2.42 0.01 6.55
CA PHE A 96 -2.68 -1.00 7.56
C PHE A 96 -1.40 -1.68 8.05
N SER A 97 -0.47 -1.98 7.14
CA SER A 97 0.83 -2.58 7.48
C SER A 97 1.67 -1.64 8.35
N ILE A 98 1.71 -0.34 8.02
CA ILE A 98 2.38 0.67 8.85
C ILE A 98 1.70 0.77 10.22
N TYR A 99 0.37 0.80 10.25
CA TYR A 99 -0.40 0.84 11.50
C TYR A 99 -0.04 -0.33 12.43
N LEU A 100 0.00 -1.56 11.90
CA LEU A 100 0.39 -2.75 12.67
C LEU A 100 1.82 -2.65 13.19
N LEU A 101 2.76 -2.25 12.33
CA LEU A 101 4.17 -2.12 12.72
C LEU A 101 4.36 -1.03 13.79
N SER A 102 3.75 0.14 13.61
CA SER A 102 3.81 1.24 14.58
C SER A 102 3.21 0.87 15.93
N LYS A 103 2.06 0.17 15.94
CA LYS A 103 1.44 -0.31 17.19
C LYS A 103 2.27 -1.37 17.90
N LYS A 104 3.09 -2.14 17.16
CA LYS A 104 3.98 -3.16 17.73
C LYS A 104 5.26 -2.55 18.32
N THR A 105 5.81 -1.50 17.70
CA THR A 105 7.11 -0.96 18.07
C THR A 105 7.04 0.30 18.95
N ILE A 106 5.92 1.03 18.93
CA ILE A 106 5.78 2.31 19.63
C ILE A 106 4.63 2.23 20.64
N ASN A 107 4.99 2.26 21.93
CA ASN A 107 4.03 2.16 23.04
C ASN A 107 3.11 3.38 23.14
N ASN A 108 3.60 4.59 22.82
CA ASN A 108 2.82 5.82 22.89
C ASN A 108 1.92 5.96 21.63
N PRO A 109 0.58 5.96 21.75
CA PRO A 109 -0.31 6.02 20.59
C PRO A 109 -0.17 7.31 19.75
N LEU A 110 0.21 8.44 20.36
CA LEU A 110 0.46 9.66 19.60
C LEU A 110 1.70 9.49 18.70
N PHE A 111 2.79 8.94 19.23
CA PHE A 111 3.99 8.70 18.44
C PHE A 111 3.84 7.57 17.43
N ALA A 112 3.02 6.55 17.72
CA ALA A 112 2.67 5.50 16.76
C ALA A 112 1.94 6.04 15.51
N SER A 113 1.34 7.23 15.60
CA SER A 113 0.65 7.88 14.49
C SER A 113 1.62 8.58 13.52
N ILE A 114 2.84 8.89 13.95
CA ILE A 114 3.83 9.64 13.15
C ILE A 114 4.21 8.86 11.88
N PRO A 115 4.66 7.59 11.92
CA PRO A 115 5.01 6.86 10.70
C PRO A 115 3.83 6.71 9.74
N ILE A 116 2.60 6.57 10.25
CA ILE A 116 1.39 6.43 9.45
C ILE A 116 1.18 7.68 8.58
N ILE A 117 1.36 8.87 9.15
CA ILE A 117 1.24 10.14 8.41
C ILE A 117 2.39 10.26 7.42
N PHE A 118 3.63 10.21 7.90
CA PHE A 118 4.81 10.52 7.09
C PHE A 118 5.04 9.55 5.94
N LEU A 119 4.99 8.24 6.20
CA LEU A 119 5.33 7.24 5.19
C LEU A 119 4.23 7.09 4.13
N THR A 120 2.99 7.43 4.46
CA THR A 120 1.89 7.38 3.49
C THR A 120 1.85 8.65 2.63
N GLN A 121 2.00 9.83 3.21
CA GLN A 121 1.96 11.10 2.46
C GLN A 121 3.19 11.33 1.59
N ALA A 122 4.39 10.94 2.02
CA ALA A 122 5.58 11.06 1.21
C ALA A 122 5.55 10.16 -0.05
N GLY A 123 4.70 9.13 -0.05
CA GLY A 123 4.60 8.18 -1.14
C GLY A 123 3.30 8.32 -1.92
N MET A 124 2.21 7.79 -1.38
CA MET A 124 1.00 7.48 -2.14
C MET A 124 0.21 8.73 -2.54
N VAL A 125 0.44 9.85 -1.87
CA VAL A 125 -0.10 11.17 -2.24
C VAL A 125 0.69 11.82 -3.39
N SER A 126 1.84 11.27 -3.77
CA SER A 126 2.60 11.75 -4.93
C SER A 126 2.49 10.78 -6.12
N TRP A 127 2.22 9.50 -5.87
CA TRP A 127 2.15 8.45 -6.90
C TRP A 127 0.87 7.59 -6.76
N HIS A 128 -0.23 8.12 -7.30
CA HIS A 128 -1.59 7.56 -7.22
C HIS A 128 -1.89 6.45 -8.22
N PHE A 129 -0.99 5.48 -8.39
CA PHE A 129 -1.19 4.32 -9.25
C PHE A 129 -0.54 3.08 -8.64
N ALA A 130 -0.88 1.88 -9.13
CA ALA A 130 -0.51 0.59 -8.53
C ALA A 130 0.97 0.20 -8.79
N SER A 131 1.88 1.12 -8.50
CA SER A 131 3.30 1.01 -8.78
C SER A 131 3.99 -0.13 -8.02
N HIS A 132 5.09 -0.62 -8.60
CA HIS A 132 5.98 -1.62 -8.00
C HIS A 132 6.58 -1.16 -6.66
N HIS A 133 6.74 0.15 -6.46
CA HIS A 133 7.19 0.70 -5.18
C HIS A 133 6.25 0.36 -4.02
N TRP A 134 4.93 0.37 -4.24
CA TRP A 134 3.95 0.09 -3.17
C TRP A 134 4.01 -1.35 -2.71
N LEU A 135 4.05 -2.28 -3.66
CA LEU A 135 4.22 -3.69 -3.33
C LEU A 135 5.55 -3.93 -2.62
N GLY A 136 6.65 -3.37 -3.12
CA GLY A 136 7.96 -3.48 -2.47
C GLY A 136 7.95 -2.97 -1.02
N ASN A 137 7.32 -1.83 -0.78
CA ASN A 137 7.20 -1.26 0.56
C ASN A 137 6.31 -2.12 1.48
N ILE A 138 5.19 -2.64 0.97
CA ILE A 138 4.32 -3.56 1.72
C ILE A 138 5.11 -4.80 2.14
N PHE A 139 5.80 -5.48 1.20
CA PHE A 139 6.61 -6.65 1.50
C PHE A 139 7.73 -6.35 2.49
N THR A 140 8.36 -5.18 2.38
CA THR A 140 9.41 -4.75 3.31
C THR A 140 8.87 -4.60 4.73
N ILE A 141 7.73 -3.92 4.91
CA ILE A 141 7.10 -3.75 6.22
C ILE A 141 6.66 -5.09 6.81
N PHE A 142 6.03 -5.94 6.00
CA PHE A 142 5.67 -7.29 6.45
C PHE A 142 6.90 -8.11 6.85
N SER A 143 7.99 -8.04 6.09
CA SER A 143 9.24 -8.72 6.44
C SER A 143 9.78 -8.25 7.79
N ILE A 144 9.78 -6.95 8.05
CA ILE A 144 10.21 -6.39 9.34
C ILE A 144 9.27 -6.87 10.46
N TYR A 145 7.96 -6.80 10.23
CA TYR A 145 6.96 -7.21 11.22
C TYR A 145 7.11 -8.70 11.60
N LEU A 146 7.30 -9.57 10.61
CA LEU A 146 7.54 -11.01 10.81
C LEU A 146 8.87 -11.27 11.53
N ALA A 147 9.94 -10.53 11.17
CA ALA A 147 11.22 -10.63 11.86
C ALA A 147 11.09 -10.28 13.36
N LEU A 148 10.34 -9.23 13.70
CA LEU A 148 10.08 -8.88 15.09
C LEU A 148 9.35 -9.99 15.84
N ILE A 149 8.33 -10.60 15.24
CA ILE A 149 7.63 -11.76 15.82
C ILE A 149 8.59 -12.92 16.05
N PHE A 150 9.44 -13.22 15.07
CA PHE A 150 10.42 -14.30 15.17
C PHE A 150 11.40 -14.09 16.32
N PHE A 151 11.94 -12.87 16.48
CA PHE A 151 12.87 -12.57 17.56
C PHE A 151 12.22 -12.59 18.95
N GLU A 152 10.99 -12.07 19.08
CA GLU A 152 10.24 -12.13 20.35
C GLU A 152 9.97 -13.57 20.77
N THR A 153 9.55 -14.43 19.83
CA THR A 153 9.24 -15.84 20.12
C THR A 153 10.49 -16.68 20.37
N SER A 154 11.62 -16.33 19.73
CA SER A 154 12.89 -17.01 19.93
C SER A 154 13.60 -16.62 21.23
N ALA A 155 13.41 -15.39 21.71
CA ALA A 155 13.96 -14.92 22.99
C ALA A 155 13.27 -15.52 24.22
N ILE A 156 12.11 -16.17 24.05
CA ILE A 156 11.33 -16.81 25.12
C ILE A 156 11.77 -18.28 25.33
N LYS A 157 12.63 -18.83 24.47
CA LYS A 157 13.25 -20.16 24.63
C LYS A 157 14.63 -20.05 25.27
#